data_AF-A0AAE3GE22-F1
#
_entry.id   AF-A0AAE3GE22-F1
#
_cell.length_a   1.000
_cell.length_b   1.000
_cell.length_c   1.000
_cell.angle_alpha   90.00
_cell.angle_beta   90.00
_cell.angle_gamma   90.00
#
_symmetry.space_group_name_H-M   'P 1'
#
loop_
_entity.id
_entity.type
_entity.pdbx_description
1 polymer ?
#
loop_
_entity_poly.entity_id
_entity_poly.type
_entity_poly.pdbx_seq_one_letter_code
_entity_poly.pdbx_strand_id
1 'polypeptide(L)'
;MTKSYNIEVANAHGYKIVLVDGKQTSVKVSDQPIKQDGIKPYQDDPQVIAAGGEPVVGGSCGVSFLYYTAKGNRKADVYTGFDVWPAPAIEFYWEVSVTDSIGTGVGTWGYPVNNWNWETYWETSHGPTGYSLAKVSGGWALLANGQVCYSGGPWQDTNLY
;
A
#
# COMPACT_ATOMS: atom_id res chain seq x y z
N MET A 1 -21.45 15.11 -18.08
CA MET A 1 -20.00 15.28 -18.31
C MET A 1 -19.28 14.93 -17.01
N THR A 2 -18.75 13.72 -16.92
CA THR A 2 -17.94 13.29 -15.76
C THR A 2 -16.58 13.97 -15.87
N LYS A 3 -16.21 14.78 -14.87
CA LYS A 3 -14.86 15.36 -14.78
C LYS A 3 -13.86 14.21 -14.63
N SER A 4 -13.07 13.94 -15.66
CA SER A 4 -11.94 13.01 -15.58
C SER A 4 -10.71 13.76 -15.06
N TYR A 5 -10.06 13.24 -14.03
CA TYR A 5 -8.80 13.78 -13.53
C TYR A 5 -7.67 13.47 -14.52
N ASN A 6 -6.80 14.45 -14.77
CA ASN A 6 -5.63 14.27 -15.62
C ASN A 6 -4.53 13.55 -14.81
N ILE A 7 -4.26 12.29 -15.17
CA ILE A 7 -3.32 11.41 -14.49
C ILE A 7 -1.89 11.95 -14.57
N GLU A 8 -1.49 12.57 -15.69
CA GLU A 8 -0.15 13.15 -15.85
C GLU A 8 0.07 14.33 -14.90
N VAL A 9 -0.96 15.17 -14.71
CA VAL A 9 -0.93 16.28 -13.75
C VAL A 9 -0.90 15.76 -12.32
N ALA A 10 -1.69 14.74 -12.00
CA ALA A 10 -1.67 14.13 -10.67
C ALA A 10 -0.27 13.59 -10.35
N ASN A 11 0.30 12.80 -11.24
CA ASN A 11 1.63 12.19 -11.05
C ASN A 11 2.75 13.24 -10.97
N ALA A 12 2.71 14.28 -11.80
CA ALA A 12 3.70 15.37 -11.78
C ALA A 12 3.72 16.15 -10.45
N HIS A 13 2.62 16.11 -9.70
CA HIS A 13 2.47 16.77 -8.41
C HIS A 13 2.48 15.80 -7.23
N GLY A 14 2.87 14.54 -7.44
CA GLY A 14 2.97 13.54 -6.37
C GLY A 14 1.61 13.03 -5.87
N TYR A 15 0.59 13.08 -6.72
CA TYR A 15 -0.74 12.53 -6.47
C TYR A 15 -0.99 11.31 -7.34
N LYS A 16 -1.74 10.35 -6.82
CA LYS A 16 -2.29 9.21 -7.57
C LYS A 16 -3.80 9.40 -7.71
N ILE A 17 -4.34 9.12 -8.89
CA ILE A 17 -5.79 9.03 -9.10
C ILE A 17 -6.23 7.60 -8.78
N VAL A 18 -7.16 7.46 -7.84
CA VAL A 18 -7.81 6.20 -7.47
C VAL A 18 -9.30 6.29 -7.74
N LEU A 19 -9.95 5.16 -7.99
CA LEU A 19 -11.42 5.09 -8.00
C LEU A 19 -11.91 4.66 -6.62
N VAL A 20 -12.82 5.44 -6.04
CA VAL A 20 -13.56 5.11 -4.81
C VAL A 20 -15.03 5.23 -5.16
N ASP A 21 -15.79 4.14 -5.01
CA ASP A 21 -17.24 4.07 -5.31
C ASP A 21 -17.61 4.56 -6.73
N GLY A 22 -16.80 4.21 -7.73
CA GLY A 22 -17.02 4.62 -9.12
C GLY A 22 -16.72 6.10 -9.40
N LYS A 23 -16.17 6.84 -8.43
CA LYS A 23 -15.73 8.23 -8.58
C LYS A 23 -14.21 8.30 -8.52
N GLN A 24 -13.63 9.11 -9.38
CA GLN A 24 -12.19 9.38 -9.34
C GLN A 24 -11.86 10.35 -8.19
N THR A 25 -10.82 10.03 -7.43
CA THR A 25 -10.29 10.82 -6.31
C THR A 25 -8.77 10.92 -6.44
N SER A 26 -8.20 12.07 -6.11
CA SER A 26 -6.74 12.28 -6.06
C SER A 26 -6.22 12.08 -4.62
N VAL A 27 -5.24 11.21 -4.43
CA VAL A 27 -4.59 10.95 -3.13
C VAL A 27 -3.13 11.40 -3.22
N LYS A 28 -2.64 12.17 -2.24
CA LYS A 28 -1.24 12.61 -2.18
C LYS A 28 -0.36 11.42 -1.78
N VAL A 29 0.64 11.10 -2.59
CA VAL A 29 1.53 9.93 -2.41
C VAL A 29 2.98 10.35 -2.16
N SER A 30 3.39 11.58 -2.47
CA SER A 30 4.75 12.09 -2.17
C SER A 30 4.88 13.57 -2.55
N ASP A 31 5.96 14.25 -2.13
CA ASP A 31 6.39 15.55 -2.68
C ASP A 31 7.30 15.40 -3.93
N GLN A 32 7.50 14.17 -4.42
CA GLN A 32 8.27 13.84 -5.61
C GLN A 32 7.40 13.07 -6.64
N PRO A 33 7.59 13.29 -7.95
CA PRO A 33 6.83 12.61 -9.00
C PRO A 33 7.15 11.11 -9.01
N ILE A 34 6.12 10.27 -8.85
CA ILE A 34 6.24 8.82 -9.06
C ILE A 34 6.33 8.57 -10.56
N LYS A 35 7.46 8.00 -11.02
CA LYS A 35 7.52 7.38 -12.34
C LYS A 35 6.85 6.02 -12.25
N GLN A 36 5.65 5.89 -12.82
CA GLN A 36 4.89 4.64 -12.95
C GLN A 36 5.50 3.66 -13.97
N ASP A 37 6.81 3.60 -14.14
CA ASP A 37 7.41 2.62 -15.04
C ASP A 37 7.43 1.25 -14.35
N GLY A 38 6.50 0.38 -14.76
CA GLY A 38 6.46 -1.04 -14.38
C GLY A 38 5.28 -1.48 -13.51
N ILE A 39 4.54 -0.55 -12.91
CA ILE A 39 3.26 -0.88 -12.24
C ILE A 39 2.15 -0.68 -13.27
N LYS A 40 1.73 -1.77 -13.92
CA LYS A 40 0.53 -1.73 -14.76
C LYS A 40 -0.64 -1.27 -13.88
N PRO A 41 -1.35 -0.19 -14.23
CA PRO A 41 -2.63 0.10 -13.61
C PRO A 41 -3.49 -1.16 -13.76
N TYR A 42 -4.07 -1.60 -12.67
CA TYR A 42 -5.07 -2.65 -12.65
C TYR A 42 -6.32 -2.13 -13.37
N GLN A 43 -6.29 -2.20 -14.70
CA GLN A 43 -7.42 -2.04 -15.60
C GLN A 43 -7.15 -3.03 -16.74
N ASP A 44 -8.16 -3.83 -17.09
CA ASP A 44 -8.23 -4.76 -18.24
C ASP A 44 -8.10 -6.28 -17.98
N ASP A 45 -8.39 -6.79 -16.78
CA ASP A 45 -8.79 -8.21 -16.62
C ASP A 45 -10.25 -8.32 -16.12
N PRO A 46 -11.19 -8.79 -16.96
CA PRO A 46 -12.59 -8.96 -16.61
C PRO A 46 -12.87 -10.11 -15.62
N GLN A 47 -11.85 -10.82 -15.11
CA GLN A 47 -12.04 -11.86 -14.09
C GLN A 47 -11.78 -11.43 -12.64
N VAL A 48 -11.44 -10.17 -12.38
CA VAL A 48 -11.04 -9.83 -11.02
C VAL A 48 -12.24 -9.44 -10.17
N ILE A 49 -12.61 -10.41 -9.33
CA ILE A 49 -13.59 -10.33 -8.28
C ILE A 49 -13.18 -9.19 -7.32
N ALA A 50 -14.05 -8.20 -7.13
CA ALA A 50 -13.79 -6.95 -6.43
C ALA A 50 -12.95 -7.12 -5.15
N ALA A 51 -11.71 -6.61 -5.19
CA ALA A 51 -10.89 -6.44 -4.00
C ALA A 51 -11.53 -5.37 -3.09
N GLY A 52 -11.89 -5.73 -1.85
CA GLY A 52 -12.25 -4.79 -0.80
C GLY A 52 -10.99 -4.22 -0.13
N GLY A 53 -11.12 -3.08 0.56
CA GLY A 53 -10.02 -2.56 1.37
C GLY A 53 -10.00 -1.06 1.60
N GLU A 54 -9.13 -0.67 2.54
CA GLU A 54 -8.64 0.69 2.73
C GLU A 54 -7.12 0.68 2.47
N PRO A 55 -6.69 0.67 1.18
CA PRO A 55 -5.30 0.46 0.82
C PRO A 55 -4.39 1.64 1.13
N VAL A 56 -4.96 2.81 1.48
CA VAL A 56 -4.22 4.01 1.88
C VAL A 56 -4.93 4.65 3.06
N VAL A 57 -4.25 4.77 4.20
CA VAL A 57 -4.82 5.28 5.45
C VAL A 57 -3.85 6.27 6.11
N GLY A 58 -4.38 7.34 6.68
CA GLY A 58 -3.60 8.30 7.46
C GLY A 58 -3.13 7.70 8.79
N GLY A 59 -1.87 7.97 9.14
CA GLY A 59 -1.29 7.62 10.44
C GLY A 59 -1.28 8.81 11.42
N SER A 60 -0.58 8.66 12.54
CA SER A 60 -0.45 9.74 13.53
C SER A 60 0.37 10.94 13.03
N CYS A 61 1.28 10.72 12.07
CA CYS A 61 2.06 11.79 11.46
C CYS A 61 2.54 11.45 10.03
N GLY A 62 1.61 11.05 9.18
CA GLY A 62 1.90 10.66 7.81
C GLY A 62 0.79 9.86 7.15
N VAL A 63 1.15 9.15 6.09
CA VAL A 63 0.26 8.25 5.35
C VAL A 63 0.91 6.88 5.26
N SER A 64 0.09 5.84 5.29
CA SER A 64 0.49 4.44 5.16
C SER A 64 -0.29 3.80 4.02
N PHE A 65 0.33 2.89 3.27
CA PHE A 65 -0.35 2.16 2.21
C PHE A 65 -0.03 0.66 2.18
N LEU A 66 -0.96 -0.10 1.62
CA LEU A 66 -0.82 -1.51 1.32
C LEU A 66 -1.69 -1.86 0.11
N TYR A 67 -1.07 -2.46 -0.90
CA TYR A 67 -1.72 -3.05 -2.05
C TYR A 67 -1.50 -4.55 -2.06
N TYR A 68 -2.56 -5.31 -2.32
CA TYR A 68 -2.51 -6.76 -2.30
C TYR A 68 -3.23 -7.36 -3.52
N THR A 69 -2.58 -8.30 -4.20
CA THR A 69 -3.17 -9.01 -5.35
C THR A 69 -2.74 -10.46 -5.38
N ALA A 70 -3.68 -11.36 -5.69
CA ALA A 70 -3.35 -12.73 -6.03
C ALA A 70 -2.63 -12.79 -7.39
N LYS A 71 -1.83 -13.84 -7.55
CA LYS A 71 -1.21 -14.28 -8.78
C LYS A 71 -1.48 -15.78 -8.95
N GLY A 72 -1.44 -16.25 -10.19
CA GLY A 72 -1.40 -17.68 -10.44
C GLY A 72 -0.19 -18.37 -9.79
N ASN A 73 -0.21 -19.71 -9.75
CA ASN A 73 0.81 -20.55 -9.11
C ASN A 73 0.91 -20.40 -7.58
N ARG A 74 -0.21 -20.11 -6.90
CA ARG A 74 -0.26 -19.99 -5.43
C ARG A 74 0.67 -18.90 -4.88
N LYS A 75 0.67 -17.75 -5.55
CA LYS A 75 1.48 -16.58 -5.21
C LYS A 75 0.62 -15.35 -5.05
N ALA A 76 1.03 -14.43 -4.21
CA ALA A 76 0.37 -13.14 -4.10
C ALA A 76 1.40 -12.05 -3.86
N ASP A 77 1.12 -10.87 -4.37
CA ASP A 77 1.99 -9.72 -4.30
C ASP A 77 1.47 -8.74 -3.25
N VAL A 78 2.37 -8.29 -2.38
CA VAL A 78 2.15 -7.23 -1.41
C VAL A 78 3.09 -6.08 -1.76
N TYR A 79 2.54 -4.89 -1.97
CA TYR A 79 3.32 -3.64 -2.08
C TYR A 79 2.85 -2.68 -0.98
N THR A 80 3.76 -2.25 -0.12
CA THR A 80 3.42 -1.53 1.12
C THR A 80 4.47 -0.50 1.47
N GLY A 81 4.09 0.49 2.26
CA GLY A 81 5.00 1.54 2.67
C GLY A 81 4.32 2.65 3.46
N PHE A 82 5.08 3.71 3.69
CA PHE A 82 4.63 4.91 4.38
C PHE A 82 5.37 6.16 3.90
N ASP A 83 4.74 7.30 4.14
CA ASP A 83 5.31 8.64 4.09
C ASP A 83 5.12 9.30 5.47
N VAL A 84 6.13 10.01 5.97
CA VAL A 84 6.11 10.67 7.28
C VAL A 84 6.29 12.18 7.16
N TRP A 85 5.77 12.91 8.15
CA TRP A 85 5.88 14.38 8.28
C TRP A 85 5.78 14.74 9.77
N PRO A 86 6.44 15.77 10.34
CA PRO A 86 7.14 16.89 9.71
C PRO A 86 8.67 16.74 9.62
N ALA A 87 9.22 15.57 9.94
CA ALA A 87 10.65 15.31 9.89
C ALA A 87 10.89 13.95 9.23
N PRO A 88 12.08 13.71 8.65
CA PRO A 88 12.41 12.42 8.09
C PRO A 88 12.48 11.35 9.19
N ALA A 89 12.14 10.12 8.83
CA ALA A 89 12.35 8.96 9.70
C ALA A 89 13.85 8.69 9.84
N ILE A 90 14.29 8.40 11.06
CA ILE A 90 15.65 7.96 11.39
C ILE A 90 15.72 6.46 11.69
N GLU A 91 14.58 5.86 12.02
CA GLU A 91 14.41 4.43 12.27
C GLU A 91 12.93 4.08 12.06
N PHE A 92 12.63 2.85 11.66
CA PHE A 92 11.26 2.39 11.55
C PHE A 92 11.15 0.89 11.84
N TYR A 93 9.92 0.47 12.04
CA TYR A 93 9.48 -0.91 12.03
C TYR A 93 8.19 -1.01 11.21
N TRP A 94 8.06 -2.07 10.43
CA TRP A 94 6.92 -2.34 9.58
C TRP A 94 6.62 -3.83 9.57
N GLU A 95 5.36 -4.17 9.73
CA GLU A 95 4.87 -5.55 9.75
C GLU A 95 3.59 -5.64 8.95
N VAL A 96 3.56 -6.59 8.01
CA VAL A 96 2.37 -6.95 7.26
C VAL A 96 2.01 -8.39 7.54
N SER A 97 0.75 -8.61 7.89
CA SER A 97 0.17 -9.95 8.00
C SER A 97 -0.70 -10.24 6.77
N VAL A 98 -0.52 -11.39 6.15
CA VAL A 98 -1.39 -11.93 5.11
C VAL A 98 -2.06 -13.20 5.63
N THR A 99 -3.38 -13.23 5.65
CA THR A 99 -4.18 -14.33 6.20
C THR A 99 -5.11 -14.90 5.15
N ASP A 100 -5.10 -16.21 4.99
CA ASP A 100 -6.01 -16.96 4.13
C ASP A 100 -6.60 -18.17 4.89
N SER A 101 -7.19 -19.12 4.16
CA SER A 101 -7.79 -20.32 4.74
C SER A 101 -6.79 -21.32 5.34
N ILE A 102 -5.50 -21.23 5.01
CA ILE A 102 -4.48 -22.16 5.50
C ILE A 102 -3.66 -21.58 6.67
N GLY A 103 -3.63 -20.25 6.83
CA GLY A 103 -3.02 -19.61 7.99
C GLY A 103 -2.66 -18.14 7.76
N THR A 104 -1.71 -17.66 8.55
CA THR A 104 -1.19 -16.29 8.47
C THR A 104 0.31 -16.29 8.22
N GLY A 105 0.75 -15.64 7.14
CA GLY A 105 2.14 -15.28 6.89
C GLY A 105 2.43 -13.85 7.34
N VAL A 106 3.66 -13.60 7.79
CA VAL A 106 4.09 -12.27 8.26
C VAL A 106 5.37 -11.85 7.55
N GLY A 107 5.37 -10.64 7.02
CA GLY A 107 6.57 -9.93 6.54
C GLY A 107 6.93 -8.82 7.52
N THR A 108 8.19 -8.73 7.90
CA THR A 108 8.69 -7.74 8.87
C THR A 108 9.94 -7.04 8.34
N TRP A 109 9.96 -5.72 8.48
CA TRP A 109 11.07 -4.86 8.10
C TRP A 109 11.33 -3.83 9.19
N GLY A 110 12.59 -3.46 9.38
CA GLY A 110 12.95 -2.38 10.28
C GLY A 110 14.45 -2.18 10.31
N TYR A 111 14.87 -0.94 10.16
CA TYR A 111 16.27 -0.55 10.16
C TYR A 111 16.41 0.98 10.30
N PRO A 112 17.60 1.49 10.68
CA PRO A 112 17.90 2.90 10.61
C PRO A 112 17.76 3.44 9.19
N VAL A 113 17.13 4.60 9.05
CA VAL A 113 16.88 5.28 7.76
C VAL A 113 17.18 6.76 7.89
N ASN A 114 17.12 7.52 6.80
CA ASN A 114 17.11 8.98 6.84
C ASN A 114 16.28 9.52 5.68
N ASN A 115 15.02 9.09 5.62
CA ASN A 115 14.14 9.33 4.49
C ASN A 115 12.77 9.80 4.97
N TRP A 116 12.06 10.52 4.11
CA TRP A 116 10.67 10.92 4.35
C TRP A 116 9.66 9.79 4.07
N ASN A 117 10.12 8.71 3.46
CA ASN A 117 9.29 7.58 3.07
C ASN A 117 10.08 6.28 3.04
N TRP A 118 9.33 5.20 3.00
CA TRP A 118 9.84 3.85 2.81
C TRP A 118 8.78 3.00 2.14
N GLU A 119 9.22 2.10 1.25
CA GLU A 119 8.34 1.16 0.57
C GLU A 119 9.06 -0.15 0.27
N THR A 120 8.28 -1.22 0.12
CA THR A 120 8.81 -2.51 -0.26
C THR A 120 7.78 -3.34 -1.01
N TYR A 121 8.29 -4.38 -1.68
CA TYR A 121 7.49 -5.39 -2.36
C TYR A 121 7.83 -6.76 -1.77
N TRP A 122 6.79 -7.54 -1.49
CA TRP A 122 6.89 -8.88 -0.93
C TRP A 122 5.97 -9.84 -1.70
N GLU A 123 6.57 -10.89 -2.29
CA GLU A 123 5.81 -12.00 -2.83
C GLU A 123 5.61 -13.06 -1.72
N THR A 124 4.34 -13.38 -1.45
CA THR A 124 3.95 -14.43 -0.51
C THR A 124 3.33 -15.62 -1.24
N SER A 125 3.24 -16.75 -0.54
CA SER A 125 2.52 -17.94 -1.00
C SER A 125 1.19 -18.07 -0.27
N HIS A 126 0.19 -18.65 -0.94
CA HIS A 126 -1.16 -18.79 -0.40
C HIS A 126 -1.75 -20.18 -0.61
N GLY A 127 -2.85 -20.46 0.07
CA GLY A 127 -3.66 -21.67 -0.07
C GLY A 127 -4.25 -21.83 -1.48
N PRO A 128 -4.87 -22.98 -1.80
CA PRO A 128 -5.28 -23.28 -3.17
C PRO A 128 -6.21 -22.23 -3.80
N THR A 129 -7.26 -21.82 -3.10
CA THR A 129 -8.24 -20.81 -3.54
C THR A 129 -8.93 -20.20 -2.32
N GLY A 130 -9.69 -19.11 -2.54
CA GLY A 130 -10.57 -18.52 -1.54
C GLY A 130 -10.17 -17.11 -1.11
N TYR A 131 -10.76 -16.62 -0.02
CA TYR A 131 -10.52 -15.28 0.48
C TYR A 131 -9.12 -15.16 1.11
N SER A 132 -8.44 -14.04 0.85
CA SER A 132 -7.19 -13.67 1.51
C SER A 132 -7.18 -12.18 1.85
N LEU A 133 -6.66 -11.85 3.03
CA LEU A 133 -6.58 -10.51 3.59
C LEU A 133 -5.13 -10.16 3.90
N ALA A 134 -4.65 -9.03 3.38
CA ALA A 134 -3.39 -8.43 3.79
C ALA A 134 -3.65 -7.14 4.57
N LYS A 135 -2.91 -6.92 5.66
CA LYS A 135 -2.98 -5.70 6.46
C LYS A 135 -1.64 -5.34 7.08
N VAL A 136 -1.39 -4.06 7.28
CA VAL A 136 -0.30 -3.60 8.14
C VAL A 136 -0.70 -3.87 9.59
N SER A 137 -0.12 -4.89 10.19
CA SER A 137 -0.42 -5.33 11.56
C SER A 137 0.39 -4.57 12.62
N GLY A 138 1.52 -3.98 12.22
CA GLY A 138 2.33 -3.11 13.06
C GLY A 138 3.15 -2.16 12.18
N GLY A 139 3.25 -0.89 12.56
CA GLY A 139 4.03 0.06 11.78
C GLY A 139 4.32 1.31 12.58
N TRP A 140 5.59 1.64 12.75
CA TRP A 140 6.01 2.89 13.35
C TRP A 140 7.29 3.44 12.72
N ALA A 141 7.49 4.75 12.83
CA ALA A 141 8.71 5.44 12.43
C ALA A 141 9.12 6.46 13.49
N LEU A 142 10.37 6.40 13.95
CA LEU A 142 10.98 7.42 14.79
C LEU A 142 11.51 8.53 13.88
N LEU A 143 11.07 9.75 14.10
CA LEU A 143 11.47 10.92 13.31
C LEU A 143 12.70 11.61 13.90
N ALA A 144 13.43 12.35 13.06
CA ALA A 144 14.60 13.12 13.47
C ALA A 144 14.33 14.19 14.54
N ASN A 145 13.07 14.60 14.71
CA ASN A 145 12.63 15.52 15.77
C ASN A 145 12.26 14.81 17.09
N GLY A 146 12.43 13.48 17.18
CA GLY A 146 12.12 12.66 18.36
C GLY A 146 10.66 12.18 18.45
N GLN A 147 9.79 12.55 17.51
CA GLN A 147 8.41 12.07 17.46
C GLN A 147 8.32 10.64 16.91
N VAL A 148 7.39 9.84 17.40
CA VAL A 148 7.08 8.51 16.84
C VAL A 148 5.76 8.58 16.06
N CYS A 149 5.82 8.21 14.78
CA CYS A 149 4.66 8.02 13.93
C CYS A 149 4.19 6.57 13.96
N TYR A 150 2.88 6.36 13.93
CA TYR A 150 2.26 5.05 13.83
C TYR A 150 1.42 4.98 12.56
N SER A 151 1.42 3.80 11.94
CA SER A 151 0.58 3.47 10.79
C SER A 151 -0.91 3.52 11.17
N GLY A 152 -1.75 3.91 10.21
CA GLY A 152 -3.20 3.82 10.33
C GLY A 152 -3.76 2.41 10.11
N GLY A 153 -2.91 1.45 9.74
CA GLY A 153 -3.28 0.06 9.50
C GLY A 153 -4.02 -0.18 8.18
N PRO A 154 -3.48 0.26 7.02
CA PRO A 154 -4.10 0.00 5.73
C PRO A 154 -4.20 -1.50 5.47
N TRP A 155 -5.24 -1.89 4.75
CA TRP A 155 -5.55 -3.27 4.47
C TRP A 155 -6.24 -3.42 3.11
N GLN A 156 -6.07 -4.59 2.51
CA GLN A 156 -6.73 -4.95 1.27
C GLN A 156 -6.95 -6.45 1.22
N ASP A 157 -8.08 -6.88 0.65
CA ASP A 157 -8.37 -8.28 0.39
C ASP A 157 -8.38 -8.62 -1.10
N THR A 158 -8.32 -9.91 -1.39
CA THR A 158 -8.40 -10.45 -2.74
C THR A 158 -8.95 -11.88 -2.70
N ASN A 159 -9.33 -12.40 -3.86
CA ASN A 159 -9.66 -13.81 -4.03
C ASN A 159 -8.48 -14.54 -4.67
N LEU A 160 -8.06 -15.62 -4.04
CA LEU A 160 -7.00 -16.52 -4.47
C LEU A 160 -7.51 -17.48 -5.55
N TYR A 161 -6.69 -17.72 -6.57
CA TYR A 161 -6.98 -18.59 -7.70
C TYR A 161 -5.72 -19.31 -8.23
#